data_AF-A0A0W8EAE9-F1
#
_entry.id   AF-A0A0W8EAE9-F1
#
_cell.length_a   1.000
_cell.length_b   1.000
_cell.length_c   1.000
_cell.angle_alpha   90.00
_cell.angle_beta   90.00
_cell.angle_gamma   90.00
#
_symmetry.space_group_name_H-M   'P 1'
#
loop_
_entity.id
_entity.type
_entity.pdbx_description
1 polymer ?
#
loop_
_entity_poly.entity_id
_entity_poly.type
_entity_poly.pdbx_seq_one_letter_code
_entity_poly.pdbx_strand_id
1 'polypeptide(L)' 'MAIYSLSFKNSVTRDIRKIPQVVLPHIFEHIENLSGDPIPHDVQKLAGAESLYRIRVGD' A
#
# COMPACT_ATOMS: atom_id res chain seq x y z
N MET A 1 12.69 15.83 -5.98
CA MET A 1 11.98 14.62 -5.51
C MET A 1 10.99 14.23 -6.60
N ALA A 2 11.02 12.98 -7.05
CA ALA A 2 10.03 12.47 -7.99
C ALA A 2 8.74 12.17 -7.23
N ILE A 3 7.60 12.59 -7.74
CA ILE A 3 6.28 12.27 -7.20
C ILE A 3 5.71 11.14 -8.05
N TYR A 4 5.36 10.03 -7.43
CA TYR A 4 4.72 8.91 -8.09
C TYR A 4 3.20 9.08 -8.06
N SER A 5 2.53 8.69 -9.14
CA SER A 5 1.07 8.61 -9.16
C SER A 5 0.60 7.28 -8.58
N LEU A 6 -0.37 7.35 -7.69
CA LEU A 6 -0.98 6.18 -7.07
C LEU A 6 -2.16 5.72 -7.93
N SER A 7 -2.26 4.40 -8.12
CA SER A 7 -3.38 3.79 -8.82
C SER A 7 -3.79 2.49 -8.12
N PHE A 8 -5.09 2.23 -8.07
CA PHE A 8 -5.65 1.04 -7.45
C PHE A 8 -6.14 0.06 -8.51
N LYS A 9 -5.90 -1.23 -8.29
CA LYS A 9 -6.54 -2.29 -9.06
C LYS A 9 -8.02 -2.36 -8.67
N ASN A 10 -8.87 -2.75 -9.62
CA ASN A 10 -10.31 -2.95 -9.37
C ASN A 10 -10.59 -3.97 -8.25
N SER A 11 -9.68 -4.93 -8.02
CA SER A 11 -9.79 -5.90 -6.93
C SER A 11 -9.75 -5.26 -5.54
N VAL A 12 -9.01 -4.15 -5.37
CA VAL A 12 -8.81 -3.48 -4.08
C VAL A 12 -10.12 -3.05 -3.45
N THR A 13 -11.10 -2.61 -4.25
CA THR A 13 -12.43 -2.23 -3.77
C THR A 13 -13.13 -3.36 -3.02
N ARG A 14 -12.93 -4.62 -3.45
CA ARG A 14 -13.51 -5.79 -2.76
C ARG A 14 -12.78 -6.08 -1.46
N ASP A 15 -11.47 -5.88 -1.43
CA ASP A 15 -10.62 -6.15 -0.28
C ASP A 15 -10.87 -5.13 0.84
N ILE A 16 -10.98 -3.84 0.50
CA ILE A 16 -11.29 -2.74 1.43
C ILE A 16 -12.62 -2.97 2.16
N ARG A 17 -13.65 -3.49 1.46
CA ARG A 17 -14.97 -3.74 2.07
C ARG A 17 -14.93 -4.73 3.24
N LYS A 18 -13.89 -5.57 3.33
CA LYS A 18 -13.72 -6.56 4.40
C LYS A 18 -12.94 -6.00 5.60
N ILE A 19 -12.33 -4.82 5.46
CA ILE A 19 -11.48 -4.21 6.49
C ILE A 19 -12.37 -3.35 7.41
N PRO A 20 -12.19 -3.39 8.74
CA PRO A 20 -12.92 -2.52 9.65
C PRO A 20 -12.68 -1.03 9.33
N GLN A 21 -13.76 -0.24 9.30
CA GLN A 21 -13.70 1.18 8.93
C GLN A 21 -12.74 1.99 9.80
N VAL A 22 -12.54 1.60 11.07
CA VAL A 22 -11.63 2.25 12.00
C VAL A 22 -10.16 2.17 11.58
N VAL A 23 -9.78 1.15 10.79
CA VAL A 23 -8.39 0.92 10.36
C VAL A 23 -8.12 1.57 8.99
N LEU A 24 -9.16 1.84 8.20
CA LEU A 24 -9.01 2.38 6.85
C LEU A 24 -8.23 3.70 6.78
N PRO A 25 -8.47 4.71 7.65
CA PRO A 25 -7.72 5.96 7.59
C PRO A 25 -6.21 5.75 7.69
N HIS A 26 -5.78 4.89 8.61
CA HIS A 26 -4.36 4.59 8.82
C HIS A 26 -3.72 3.88 7.61
N ILE A 27 -4.47 3.00 6.94
CA ILE A 27 -4.02 2.34 5.70
C ILE A 27 -3.88 3.36 4.56
N PHE A 28 -4.86 4.26 4.40
CA PHE A 28 -4.83 5.27 3.33
C PHE A 28 -3.70 6.28 3.53
N GLU A 29 -3.43 6.71 4.77
CA GLU A 29 -2.29 7.57 5.10
C GLU A 29 -0.95 6.94 4.65
N HIS A 30 -0.76 5.65 4.94
CA HIS A 30 0.45 4.93 4.48
C HIS A 30 0.52 4.85 2.96
N ILE A 31 -0.61 4.63 2.27
CA ILE A 31 -0.65 4.57 0.80
C ILE A 31 -0.31 5.94 0.18
N GLU A 32 -0.82 7.03 0.74
CA GLU A 32 -0.55 8.39 0.25
C GLU A 32 0.95 8.74 0.34
N ASN A 33 1.62 8.31 1.41
CA ASN A 33 3.06 8.49 1.59
C ASN A 33 3.91 7.77 0.53
N LEU A 34 3.40 6.70 -0.10
CA LEU A 34 4.09 6.00 -1.19
C LEU A 34 4.29 6.86 -2.44
N SER A 35 3.55 7.96 -2.58
CA SER A 35 3.76 8.90 -3.68
C SER A 35 5.12 9.61 -3.59
N GLY A 36 5.61 9.86 -2.37
CA GLY A 36 6.90 10.49 -2.11
C GLY A 36 8.03 9.49 -1.84
N ASP A 37 7.70 8.36 -1.22
CA ASP A 37 8.61 7.26 -0.92
C ASP A 37 8.00 5.90 -1.34
N PRO A 38 8.13 5.49 -2.61
CA PRO A 38 7.46 4.30 -3.14
C PRO A 38 7.99 2.98 -2.54
N ILE A 39 9.16 3.00 -1.91
CA ILE A 39 9.83 1.81 -1.35
C ILE A 39 10.31 2.19 0.06
N PRO A 40 9.39 2.31 1.03
CA PRO A 40 9.73 2.73 2.38
C PRO A 40 10.52 1.64 3.12
N HIS A 41 11.11 2.04 4.25
CA HIS A 41 11.78 1.12 5.17
C HIS A 41 10.76 0.07 5.71
N ASP A 42 11.19 -1.17 5.92
CA ASP A 42 10.38 -2.36 6.27
C ASP A 42 9.51 -2.99 5.18
N VAL A 43 9.73 -2.62 3.92
CA VAL A 43 9.12 -3.33 2.79
C VAL A 43 9.75 -4.71 2.56
N GLN A 44 8.93 -5.71 2.24
CA GLN A 44 9.41 -7.03 1.82
C GLN A 44 9.10 -7.29 0.35
N LYS A 45 10.13 -7.63 -0.44
CA LYS A 45 9.94 -8.06 -1.83
C LYS A 45 9.28 -9.43 -1.88
N LEU A 46 8.26 -9.59 -2.72
CA LEU A 46 7.61 -10.88 -2.91
C LEU A 46 8.49 -11.80 -3.75
N ALA A 47 8.72 -13.02 -3.27
CA ALA A 47 9.48 -14.02 -4.00
C ALA A 47 8.79 -14.40 -5.31
N GLY A 48 9.55 -14.52 -6.40
CA GLY A 48 9.02 -14.85 -7.73
C GLY A 48 8.36 -13.69 -8.49
N ALA A 49 8.40 -12.47 -7.95
CA ALA A 49 7.92 -11.27 -8.65
C ALA A 49 9.04 -10.25 -8.85
N GLU A 50 9.09 -9.64 -10.04
CA GLU A 50 10.14 -8.67 -10.37
C GLU A 50 9.99 -7.36 -9.57
N SER A 51 8.76 -6.86 -9.47
CA SER A 51 8.44 -5.52 -8.95
C SER A 51 7.21 -5.52 -8.04
N LEU A 52 7.02 -6.58 -7.24
CA LEU A 52 5.96 -6.62 -6.22
C LEU A 52 6.55 -6.63 -4.82
N TYR A 53 5.92 -5.83 -3.97
CA TYR A 53 6.36 -5.52 -2.63
C TYR A 53 5.18 -5.60 -1.66
N ARG A 54 5.47 -5.95 -0.41
CA ARG A 54 4.50 -6.00 0.69
C ARG A 54 4.93 -5.04 1.79
N ILE A 55 3.99 -4.21 2.21
CA ILE A 55 4.10 -3.34 3.39
C ILE A 55 3.07 -3.84 4.40
N ARG A 56 3.44 -3.93 5.67
CA ARG A 56 2.52 -4.25 6.77
C ARG A 56 2.09 -2.94 7.42
N VAL A 57 0.78 -2.74 7.56
CA VAL A 57 0.20 -1.57 8.22
C VAL A 57 -0.70 -2.09 9.35
N GLY A 58 -0.42 -1.68 10.58
CA GLY A 58 -1.03 -2.26 11.78
C GLY A 58 -0.27 -3.48 12.32
N ASP A 59 -0.88 -4.17 13.29
CA ASP A 59 -0.23 -5.22 14.09
C ASP A 59 -0.13 -6.59 13.43
#